data_AF-A0A075UW37-F1
#
_entry.id   AF-A0A075UW37-F1
#
_cell.length_a   1.000
_cell.length_b   1.000
_cell.length_c   1.000
_cell.angle_alpha   90.00
_cell.angle_beta   90.00
_cell.angle_gamma   90.00
#
_symmetry.space_group_name_H-M   'P 1'
#
loop_
_entity.id
_entity.type
_entity.pdbx_description
1 polymer ?
#
loop_
_entity_poly.entity_id
_entity_poly.type
_entity_poly.pdbx_seq_one_letter_code
_entity_poly.pdbx_strand_id
1 'polypeptide(L)'
;MIDFEAVPDELSRAGDRLHDITEMITRQPALKFKATASEAGDPVLVAALESFQEASAHSVTVLAEDVRRLGDRLGKAARDYRNGEEAAVEKVNLIDAAESLSRRALAFDAGNVNTIQAVLG
;
A
#
# COMPACT_ATOMS: atom_id res chain seq x y z
N MET A 1 -12.92 -20.14 1.63
CA MET A 1 -12.72 -18.82 0.99
C MET A 1 -12.31 -17.90 2.12
N ILE A 2 -11.08 -17.41 2.11
CA ILE A 2 -10.61 -16.46 3.13
C ILE A 2 -11.01 -15.10 2.58
N ASP A 3 -11.92 -14.42 3.26
CA ASP A 3 -12.27 -13.04 2.90
C ASP A 3 -11.09 -12.16 3.26
N PHE A 4 -10.39 -11.68 2.24
CA PHE A 4 -9.24 -10.80 2.40
C PHE A 4 -9.74 -9.37 2.31
N GLU A 5 -9.88 -8.72 3.47
CA GLU A 5 -10.22 -7.30 3.55
C GLU A 5 -8.94 -6.48 3.49
N ALA A 6 -8.80 -5.67 2.45
CA ALA A 6 -7.66 -4.77 2.31
C ALA A 6 -8.03 -3.42 2.92
N VAL A 7 -7.39 -3.08 4.05
CA VAL A 7 -7.55 -1.77 4.70
C VAL A 7 -6.41 -0.85 4.24
N PRO A 8 -6.66 0.15 3.38
CA PRO A 8 -5.59 0.95 2.76
C PRO A 8 -4.69 1.66 3.78
N ASP A 9 -5.25 2.11 4.89
CA ASP A 9 -4.50 2.80 5.93
C ASP A 9 -3.56 1.87 6.70
N GLU A 10 -3.94 0.61 6.87
CA GLU A 10 -3.06 -0.40 7.48
C GLU A 10 -1.93 -0.77 6.53
N LEU A 11 -2.22 -0.89 5.22
CA LEU A 11 -1.21 -1.12 4.20
C LEU A 11 -0.22 0.05 4.12
N SER A 12 -0.69 1.30 4.17
CA SER A 12 0.16 2.50 4.23
C SER A 12 1.05 2.47 5.48
N ARG A 13 0.47 2.28 6.67
CA ARG A 13 1.24 2.20 7.93
C ARG A 13 2.28 1.09 7.92
N ALA A 14 1.95 -0.08 7.37
CA ALA A 14 2.89 -1.18 7.23
C ALA A 14 4.02 -0.83 6.26
N GLY A 15 3.72 -0.16 5.14
CA GLY A 15 4.71 0.34 4.20
C GLY A 15 5.68 1.33 4.83
N ASP A 16 5.17 2.32 5.56
CA ASP A 16 5.96 3.32 6.26
C ASP A 16 6.89 2.68 7.29
N ARG A 17 6.37 1.73 8.08
CA ARG A 17 7.17 0.99 9.06
C ARG A 17 8.32 0.22 8.41
N LEU A 18 8.12 -0.37 7.23
CA LEU A 18 9.20 -1.04 6.52
C LEU A 18 10.25 -0.03 6.02
N HIS A 19 9.83 1.16 5.63
CA HIS A 19 10.76 2.24 5.28
C HIS A 19 11.62 2.65 6.49
N ASP A 20 11.01 2.83 7.65
CA ASP A 20 11.72 3.13 8.91
C ASP A 20 12.72 2.04 9.27
N ILE A 21 12.34 0.76 9.09
CA ILE A 21 13.24 -0.38 9.32
C ILE A 21 14.41 -0.33 8.34
N THR A 22 14.19 -0.04 7.06
CA THR A 22 15.26 0.14 6.08
C THR A 22 16.21 1.28 6.46
N GLU A 23 15.67 2.42 6.91
CA GLU A 23 16.50 3.53 7.42
C GLU A 23 17.34 3.09 8.63
N MET A 24 16.74 2.34 9.55
CA MET A 24 17.45 1.84 10.73
C MET A 24 18.57 0.86 10.34
N ILE A 25 18.31 -0.08 9.44
CA ILE A 25 19.30 -1.06 8.96
C ILE A 25 20.46 -0.35 8.26
N THR A 26 20.17 0.64 7.42
CA THR A 26 21.21 1.38 6.68
C THR A 26 22.05 2.30 7.57
N ARG A 27 21.47 2.83 8.65
CA ARG A 27 22.17 3.70 9.62
C ARG A 27 22.95 2.96 10.71
N GLN A 28 22.82 1.63 10.85
CA GLN A 28 23.51 0.87 11.90
C GLN A 28 24.87 0.32 11.44
N PRO A 29 26.00 0.95 11.84
CA PRO A 29 27.33 0.39 11.58
C PRO A 29 27.60 -0.91 12.35
N ALA A 30 26.86 -1.18 13.43
CA ALA A 30 27.02 -2.39 14.25
C ALA A 30 26.62 -3.69 13.50
N LEU A 31 25.83 -3.60 12.43
CA LEU A 31 25.54 -4.73 11.54
C LEU A 31 26.71 -5.03 10.59
N LYS A 32 27.67 -4.12 10.47
CA LYS A 32 28.92 -4.33 9.72
C LYS A 32 29.94 -4.85 10.72
N PHE A 33 30.08 -6.17 10.79
CA PHE A 33 31.15 -6.77 11.59
C PHE A 33 32.49 -6.15 11.14
N LYS A 34 33.31 -5.70 12.08
CA LYS A 34 34.60 -5.06 11.77
C LYS A 34 35.61 -5.56 12.79
N ALA A 35 36.11 -6.77 12.56
CA ALA A 35 37.27 -7.27 13.27
C ALA A 35 38.52 -6.70 12.60
N THR A 36 39.29 -5.90 13.33
CA THR A 36 40.60 -5.42 12.90
C THR A 36 41.58 -6.59 12.91
N ALA A 37 41.92 -7.04 11.70
CA ALA A 37 42.85 -8.13 11.41
C ALA A 37 44.24 -8.01 12.05
N SER A 38 44.66 -6.82 12.50
CA SER A 38 46.00 -6.60 13.07
C SER A 38 46.28 -7.38 14.36
N GLU A 39 45.24 -7.85 15.05
CA GLU A 39 45.39 -8.59 16.32
C GLU A 39 45.45 -10.12 16.14
N ALA A 40 45.10 -10.65 14.97
CA ALA A 40 44.89 -12.09 14.77
C ALA A 40 46.18 -12.90 14.56
N GLY A 41 47.28 -12.27 14.12
CA GLY A 41 48.59 -12.92 13.87
C GLY A 41 48.61 -14.02 12.79
N ASP A 42 47.46 -14.51 12.35
CA ASP A 42 47.27 -15.57 11.37
C ASP A 42 46.66 -15.01 10.08
N PRO A 43 47.39 -15.03 8.95
CA PRO A 43 46.91 -14.50 7.66
C PRO A 43 45.69 -15.25 7.11
N VAL A 44 45.49 -16.53 7.47
CA VAL A 44 44.29 -17.30 7.09
C VAL A 44 43.08 -16.77 7.85
N LEU A 45 43.24 -16.51 9.15
CA LEU A 45 42.19 -15.92 9.98
C LEU A 45 41.83 -14.51 9.51
N VAL A 46 42.81 -13.70 9.10
CA VAL A 46 42.58 -12.37 8.52
C VAL A 46 41.73 -12.45 7.25
N ALA A 47 42.11 -13.29 6.29
CA ALA A 47 41.36 -13.44 5.04
C ALA A 47 39.94 -13.96 5.27
N ALA A 48 39.77 -14.90 6.21
CA ALA A 48 38.45 -15.41 6.59
C ALA A 48 37.57 -14.33 7.23
N LEU A 49 38.15 -13.48 8.09
CA LEU A 49 37.45 -12.34 8.68
C LEU A 49 37.05 -11.32 7.63
N GLU A 50 37.92 -10.97 6.68
CA GLU A 50 37.59 -10.03 5.60
C GLU A 50 36.45 -10.55 4.71
N SER A 51 36.51 -11.82 4.28
CA SER A 51 35.43 -12.45 3.51
C SER A 51 34.12 -12.49 4.28
N PHE A 52 34.15 -12.78 5.58
CA PHE A 52 32.95 -12.75 6.42
C PHE A 52 32.35 -11.34 6.52
N GLN A 53 33.19 -10.31 6.66
CA GLN A 53 32.74 -8.91 6.73
C GLN A 53 32.11 -8.45 5.41
N GLU A 54 32.70 -8.81 4.28
CA GLU A 54 32.16 -8.51 2.94
C GLU A 54 30.81 -9.20 2.72
N ALA A 55 30.72 -10.49 3.02
CA ALA A 55 29.47 -11.26 2.91
C ALA A 55 28.38 -10.66 3.82
N SER A 56 28.72 -10.32 5.05
CA SER A 56 27.81 -9.68 6.01
C SER A 56 27.29 -8.33 5.50
N ALA A 57 28.18 -7.47 4.99
CA ALA A 57 27.79 -6.17 4.42
C ALA A 57 26.89 -6.33 3.19
N HIS A 58 27.16 -7.34 2.34
CA HIS A 58 26.34 -7.66 1.19
C HIS A 58 24.94 -8.12 1.61
N SER A 59 24.82 -9.05 2.55
CA SER A 59 23.53 -9.54 3.07
C SER A 59 22.69 -8.42 3.67
N VAL A 60 23.30 -7.49 4.43
CA VAL A 60 22.61 -6.32 4.99
C VAL A 60 22.07 -5.42 3.87
N THR A 61 22.84 -5.23 2.81
CA THR A 61 22.44 -4.41 1.65
C THR A 61 21.23 -5.03 0.93
N VAL A 62 21.28 -6.34 0.67
CA VAL A 62 20.17 -7.08 0.04
C VAL A 62 18.92 -7.02 0.91
N LEU A 63 19.04 -7.27 2.21
CA LEU A 63 17.92 -7.22 3.14
C LEU A 63 17.28 -5.83 3.17
N ALA A 64 18.08 -4.77 3.22
CA ALA A 64 17.59 -3.39 3.19
C ALA A 64 16.83 -3.08 1.89
N GLU A 65 17.32 -3.59 0.75
CA GLU A 65 16.63 -3.43 -0.53
C GLU A 65 15.29 -4.17 -0.57
N ASP A 66 15.26 -5.42 -0.12
CA ASP A 66 14.05 -6.25 -0.12
C ASP A 66 12.97 -5.67 0.79
N VAL A 67 13.34 -5.22 1.99
CA VAL A 67 12.43 -4.56 2.93
C VAL A 67 11.87 -3.27 2.33
N ARG A 68 12.72 -2.45 1.69
CA ARG A 68 12.29 -1.24 0.98
C ARG A 68 11.29 -1.54 -0.13
N ARG A 69 11.60 -2.51 -1.00
CA ARG A 69 10.72 -2.92 -2.11
C ARG A 69 9.37 -3.43 -1.59
N LEU A 70 9.35 -4.14 -0.47
CA LEU A 70 8.11 -4.58 0.15
C LEU A 70 7.29 -3.37 0.66
N GLY A 71 7.94 -2.40 1.30
CA GLY A 71 7.30 -1.14 1.71
C GLY A 71 6.67 -0.39 0.53
N ASP A 72 7.41 -0.25 -0.58
CA ASP A 72 6.93 0.39 -1.81
C ASP A 72 5.69 -0.32 -2.39
N ARG A 73 5.68 -1.66 -2.36
CA ARG A 73 4.55 -2.48 -2.83
C ARG A 73 3.31 -2.29 -1.96
N LEU A 74 3.46 -2.22 -0.64
CA LEU A 74 2.35 -1.96 0.28
C LEU A 74 1.80 -0.55 0.08
N GLY A 75 2.68 0.46 -0.07
CA GLY A 75 2.28 1.83 -0.36
C GLY A 75 1.55 1.95 -1.71
N LYS A 76 1.99 1.22 -2.74
CA LYS A 76 1.29 1.14 -4.02
C LYS A 76 -0.09 0.50 -3.87
N ALA A 77 -0.18 -0.64 -3.19
CA ALA A 77 -1.45 -1.33 -2.98
C ALA A 77 -2.46 -0.44 -2.24
N ALA A 78 -2.03 0.26 -1.18
CA ALA A 78 -2.87 1.21 -0.46
C ALA A 78 -3.47 2.29 -1.37
N ARG A 79 -2.66 2.88 -2.26
CA ARG A 79 -3.14 3.88 -3.23
C ARG A 79 -4.11 3.28 -4.24
N ASP A 80 -3.78 2.10 -4.78
CA ASP A 80 -4.63 1.43 -5.76
C ASP A 80 -6.02 1.10 -5.17
N TYR A 81 -6.08 0.66 -3.90
CA TYR A 81 -7.35 0.42 -3.21
C TYR A 81 -8.14 1.69 -2.97
N ARG A 82 -7.53 2.79 -2.50
CA ARG A 82 -8.24 4.08 -2.32
C ARG A 82 -8.81 4.59 -3.64
N ASN A 83 -8.01 4.57 -4.70
CA ASN A 83 -8.45 5.01 -6.03
C ASN A 83 -9.61 4.13 -6.54
N GLY A 84 -9.55 2.82 -6.27
CA GLY A 84 -10.62 1.88 -6.62
C GLY A 84 -11.91 2.15 -5.86
N GLU A 85 -11.82 2.46 -4.57
CA GLU A 85 -12.96 2.83 -3.72
C GLU A 85 -13.60 4.15 -4.18
N GLU A 86 -12.80 5.19 -4.43
CA GLU A 86 -13.28 6.46 -4.96
C GLU A 86 -14.01 6.28 -6.30
N ALA A 87 -13.43 5.50 -7.21
CA ALA A 87 -14.06 5.19 -8.50
C ALA A 87 -15.35 4.37 -8.35
N ALA A 88 -15.45 3.51 -7.34
CA ALA A 88 -16.66 2.76 -7.04
C ALA A 88 -17.76 3.68 -6.47
N VAL A 89 -17.41 4.56 -5.54
CA VAL A 89 -18.32 5.56 -4.97
C VAL A 89 -18.84 6.49 -6.06
N GLU A 90 -17.98 6.97 -6.96
CA GLU A 90 -18.40 7.80 -8.10
C GLU A 90 -19.44 7.08 -8.97
N LYS A 91 -19.20 5.81 -9.30
CA LYS A 91 -20.16 5.00 -10.08
C LYS A 91 -21.49 4.82 -9.37
N VAL A 92 -21.48 4.56 -8.05
CA VAL A 92 -22.70 4.42 -7.25
C VAL A 92 -23.48 5.74 -7.26
N ASN A 93 -22.81 6.87 -7.07
CA ASN A 93 -23.45 8.19 -7.11
C ASN A 93 -24.07 8.51 -8.48
N LEU A 94 -23.41 8.12 -9.57
CA LEU A 94 -23.96 8.28 -10.92
C LEU A 94 -25.23 7.44 -11.13
N ILE A 95 -25.25 6.21 -10.61
CA ILE A 95 -26.44 5.34 -10.67
C ILE A 95 -27.58 5.95 -9.85
N ASP A 96 -27.32 6.37 -8.61
CA ASP A 96 -28.34 6.96 -7.73
C ASP A 96 -28.92 8.27 -8.31
N ALA A 97 -28.07 9.09 -8.93
CA ALA A 97 -28.51 10.30 -9.65
C ALA A 97 -29.42 9.96 -10.84
N ALA A 98 -29.07 8.94 -11.63
CA ALA A 98 -29.87 8.51 -12.77
C ALA A 98 -31.23 7.94 -12.33
N GLU A 99 -31.26 7.14 -11.26
CA GLU A 99 -32.49 6.61 -10.68
C GLU A 99 -33.38 7.72 -10.10
N SER A 100 -32.78 8.71 -9.44
CA SER A 100 -33.49 9.85 -8.88
C SER A 100 -34.17 10.69 -9.97
N LEU A 101 -33.47 10.94 -11.08
CA LEU A 101 -34.04 11.61 -12.25
C LEU A 101 -35.20 10.82 -12.86
N SER A 102 -35.04 9.50 -12.98
CA SER A 102 -36.07 8.60 -13.52
C SER A 102 -37.31 8.58 -12.64
N ARG A 103 -37.15 8.48 -11.31
CA ARG A 103 -38.26 8.58 -10.35
C ARG A 103 -38.99 9.91 -10.43
N ARG A 104 -38.26 11.01 -10.58
CA ARG A 104 -38.85 12.36 -10.69
C ARG A 104 -39.62 12.53 -12.01
N ALA A 105 -39.13 11.97 -13.12
CA ALA A 105 -39.85 11.97 -14.39
C ALA A 105 -41.16 11.18 -14.31
N LEU A 106 -41.14 9.99 -13.71
CA LEU A 106 -42.34 9.17 -13.50
C LEU A 106 -43.37 9.86 -12.59
N ALA A 107 -42.93 10.53 -11.52
CA ALA A 107 -43.81 11.28 -10.64
C ALA A 107 -44.46 12.49 -11.33
N PHE A 108 -43.72 13.18 -12.21
CA PHE A 108 -44.26 14.28 -13.01
C PHE A 108 -45.31 13.81 -14.01
N ASP A 109 -45.05 12.69 -14.71
CA ASP A 109 -45.99 12.11 -15.67
C ASP A 109 -47.28 11.63 -14.98
N ALA A 110 -47.16 10.93 -13.85
CA ALA A 110 -48.31 10.50 -13.04
C ALA A 110 -49.13 11.69 -12.48
N GLY A 111 -48.48 12.77 -12.06
CA GLY A 111 -49.16 13.99 -11.61
C GLY A 111 -49.92 14.70 -12.74
N ASN A 112 -49.36 14.72 -13.95
CA ASN A 112 -49.98 15.33 -15.12
C ASN A 112 -51.24 14.55 -15.57
N VAL A 113 -51.18 13.21 -15.57
CA VAL A 113 -52.33 12.35 -15.89
C VAL A 113 -53.49 12.58 -14.91
N ASN A 114 -53.20 12.66 -13.60
CA ASN A 114 -54.22 12.93 -12.58
C ASN A 114 -54.84 14.33 -12.70
N THR A 115 -54.05 15.33 -13.11
CA THR A 115 -54.53 16.70 -13.27
C THR A 115 -55.45 16.83 -14.49
N ILE A 116 -55.15 16.13 -15.59
CA ILE A 116 -56.00 16.11 -16.80
C ILE A 116 -57.34 15.41 -16.52
N GLN A 117 -57.34 14.32 -15.74
CA GLN A 117 -58.59 13.65 -15.32
C GLN A 117 -59.48 14.52 -14.42
N ALA A 118 -58.89 15.37 -13.57
CA ALA A 118 -59.65 16.24 -12.67
C ALA A 118 -60.31 17.45 -13.38
N VAL A 119 -59.85 17.82 -14.57
CA VAL A 119 -60.37 18.99 -15.33
C VAL A 119 -61.46 18.58 -16.34
N LEU A 120 -61.59 17.29 -16.66
CA LEU A 120 -62.56 16.74 -17.62
C LEU A 120 -63.71 15.95 -16.98
N GLY A 121 -63.84 16.00 -15.64
CA GLY A 121 -64.94 15.41 -14.86
C GLY A 121 -65.97 16.43 -14.44
#